data_AF-Q3I1W2-F1
#
_entry.id   AF-Q3I1W2-F1
#
_cell.length_a   1.000
_cell.length_b   1.000
_cell.length_c   1.000
_cell.angle_alpha   90.00
_cell.angle_beta   90.00
_cell.angle_gamma   90.00
#
_symmetry.space_group_name_H-M   'P 1'
#
loop_
_entity.id
_entity.type
_entity.pdbx_description
1 polymer ?
#
loop_
_entity_poly.entity_id
_entity_poly.type
_entity_poly.pdbx_seq_one_letter_code
_entity_poly.pdbx_strand_id
1 'polypeptide(L)' 'LQVLHVDFLKQENAVSHHTREFQTSSPVFRRGQVFHLRLALNQPLQSYHELKLQFST' A
#
# COMPACT_ATOMS: atom_id res chain seq x y z
N LEU A 1 7.92 -8.36 15.84
CA LEU A 1 7.62 -7.24 14.92
C LEU A 1 6.11 -7.19 14.70
N GLN A 2 5.50 -6.01 14.78
CA GLN A 2 4.06 -5.83 14.55
C GLN A 2 3.81 -4.64 13.61
N VAL A 3 2.76 -4.75 12.80
CA VAL A 3 2.26 -3.66 11.95
C VAL A 3 1.26 -2.84 12.76
N LEU A 4 1.52 -1.54 12.89
CA LEU A 4 0.64 -0.58 13.57
C LEU A 4 -0.35 0.08 12.60
N HIS A 5 0.09 0.36 11.37
CA HIS A 5 -0.73 1.03 10.36
C HIS A 5 -0.29 0.65 8.95
N VAL A 6 -1.25 0.61 8.02
CA VAL A 6 -1.03 0.42 6.58
C VAL A 6 -1.66 1.59 5.85
N ASP A 7 -0.87 2.32 5.09
CA ASP A 7 -1.31 3.43 4.26
C ASP A 7 -1.03 3.11 2.79
N PHE A 8 -2.08 3.05 1.98
CA PHE A 8 -2.00 2.77 0.56
C PHE A 8 -1.70 4.02 -0.29
N LEU A 9 -1.34 5.16 0.31
CA LEU A 9 -0.97 6.40 -0.39
C LEU A 9 -1.97 6.71 -1.52
N LYS A 10 -3.25 6.69 -1.13
CA LYS A 10 -4.38 6.58 -2.06
C LYS A 10 -4.37 7.71 -3.08
N GLN A 11 -4.04 8.94 -2.68
CA GLN A 11 -4.10 10.10 -3.57
C GLN A 11 -3.02 10.01 -4.65
N GLU A 12 -1.79 9.70 -4.25
CA GLU A 12 -0.61 9.58 -5.11
C GLU A 12 -0.79 8.42 -6.08
N ASN A 13 -1.20 7.26 -5.57
CA ASN A 13 -1.48 6.10 -6.42
C ASN A 13 -2.68 6.38 -7.34
N ALA A 14 -3.73 7.05 -6.89
CA ALA A 14 -4.86 7.36 -7.77
C ALA A 14 -4.48 8.28 -8.93
N VAL A 15 -3.57 9.23 -8.72
CA VAL A 15 -3.00 10.05 -9.80
C VAL A 15 -2.16 9.19 -10.74
N SER A 16 -1.21 8.42 -10.20
CA SER A 16 -0.29 7.60 -11.01
C SER A 16 -1.00 6.51 -11.83
N HIS A 17 -2.06 5.92 -11.27
CA HIS A 17 -2.87 4.90 -11.92
C HIS A 17 -4.00 5.47 -12.78
N HIS A 18 -4.19 6.79 -12.86
CA HIS A 18 -5.34 7.40 -13.57
C HIS A 18 -6.67 6.81 -13.06
N THR A 19 -6.88 6.88 -11.75
CA THR A 19 -8.07 6.36 -11.04
C THR A 19 -8.62 7.38 -10.03
N ARG A 20 -8.21 8.65 -10.12
CA ARG A 20 -8.64 9.72 -9.21
C ARG A 20 -10.12 10.08 -9.36
N GLU A 21 -10.69 9.84 -10.54
CA GLU A 21 -12.08 10.09 -10.90
C GLU A 21 -13.07 9.14 -10.22
N PHE A 22 -12.62 7.99 -9.71
CA PHE A 22 -13.50 7.04 -9.03
C PHE A 22 -13.89 7.57 -7.64
N GLN A 23 -15.20 7.80 -7.44
CA GLN A 23 -15.76 8.25 -6.16
C GLN A 23 -15.93 7.07 -5.19
N THR A 24 -14.81 6.52 -4.71
CA THR A 24 -14.79 5.45 -3.70
C THR A 24 -13.86 5.80 -2.56
N SER A 25 -14.14 5.30 -1.35
CA SER A 25 -13.25 5.43 -0.20
C SER A 25 -12.03 4.52 -0.31
N SER A 26 -12.15 3.37 -0.98
CA SER A 26 -11.06 2.41 -1.20
C SER A 26 -10.09 2.87 -2.29
N PRO A 27 -8.81 2.46 -2.24
CA PRO A 27 -7.88 2.70 -3.33
C PRO A 27 -8.25 1.84 -4.56
N VAL A 28 -8.06 2.41 -5.75
CA VAL A 28 -8.29 1.72 -7.03
C VAL A 28 -6.98 1.70 -7.81
N PHE A 29 -6.51 0.51 -8.14
CA PHE A 29 -5.26 0.30 -8.86
C PHE A 29 -5.52 -0.32 -10.22
N ARG A 30 -4.58 -0.14 -11.14
CA ARG A 30 -4.55 -0.86 -12.42
C ARG A 30 -3.48 -1.94 -12.38
N ARG A 31 -3.83 -3.13 -12.87
CA ARG A 31 -2.89 -4.27 -12.94
C ARG A 31 -1.67 -3.93 -13.79
N GLY A 32 -0.53 -4.52 -13.44
CA GLY A 32 0.73 -4.34 -14.18
C GLY A 32 1.40 -2.98 -13.98
N GLN A 33 0.87 -2.14 -13.09
CA GLN A 33 1.50 -0.88 -12.69
C GLN A 33 1.96 -0.96 -11.23
N VAL A 34 3.13 -0.39 -10.95
CA VAL A 34 3.67 -0.28 -9.59
C VAL A 34 2.78 0.67 -8.78
N PHE A 35 2.50 0.29 -7.53
CA PHE A 35 1.88 1.15 -6.53
C PHE A 35 2.77 1.22 -5.28
N HIS A 36 2.59 2.27 -4.50
CA HIS A 36 3.35 2.49 -3.27
C HIS A 36 2.48 2.27 -2.04
N LEU A 37 3.06 1.76 -0.96
CA LEU A 37 2.41 1.68 0.33
C LEU A 37 3.40 2.01 1.45
N ARG A 38 2.88 2.47 2.57
CA ARG A 38 3.65 2.79 3.77
C ARG A 38 3.15 1.96 4.94
N LEU A 39 4.08 1.26 5.59
CA LEU A 39 3.82 0.49 6.80
C LEU A 39 4.40 1.23 8.00
N ALA A 40 3.59 1.47 9.02
CA ALA A 40 4.10 1.84 10.34
C ALA A 40 4.31 0.57 11.15
N LEU A 41 5.52 0.38 11.66
CA LEU A 41 5.90 -0.77 12.47
C LEU A 41 6.16 -0.32 13.90
N ASN A 42 5.96 -1.20 14.87
CA ASN A 42 6.22 -0.90 16.28
C ASN A 42 7.71 -0.77 16.63
N GLN A 43 8.58 -1.15 15.70
CA GLN A 43 10.03 -1.01 15.79
C GLN A 43 10.63 -1.03 14.37
N PRO A 44 11.86 -0.51 14.15
CA PRO A 44 12.52 -0.55 12.85
C PRO A 44 12.69 -1.97 12.33
N LEU A 45 12.49 -2.15 11.02
CA LEU A 45 12.79 -3.42 10.36
C LEU A 45 14.29 -3.71 10.45
N GLN A 46 14.64 -4.98 10.68
CA GLN A 46 16.03 -5.44 10.80
C GLN A 46 16.27 -6.50 9.72
N SER A 47 17.52 -6.74 9.35
CA SER A 47 17.90 -7.65 8.26
C SER A 47 17.43 -9.11 8.45
N TYR A 48 17.20 -9.53 9.70
CA TYR A 48 16.71 -10.87 10.03
C TYR A 48 15.18 -10.99 10.08
N HIS A 49 14.45 -9.88 9.93
CA HIS A 49 12.99 -9.91 9.86
C HIS A 49 12.55 -10.25 8.43
N GLU A 50 11.52 -11.08 8.32
CA GLU A 50 10.83 -11.34 7.07
C GLU A 50 9.49 -10.58 7.03
N LEU A 51 9.23 -9.90 5.92
CA LEU A 51 7.97 -9.21 5.67
C LEU A 51 7.42 -9.66 4.30
N LYS A 52 6.26 -10.31 4.31
CA LYS A 52 5.55 -10.76 3.11
C LYS A 52 4.24 -10.01 2.98
N LEU A 53 4.00 -9.43 1.82
CA LEU A 53 2.70 -8.85 1.45
C LEU A 53 1.89 -9.93 0.72
N GLN A 54 0.67 -10.18 1.19
CA GLN A 54 -0.25 -11.12 0.57
C GLN A 54 -1.50 -10.39 0.12
N PHE A 55 -1.87 -10.59 -1.15
CA PHE A 55 -3.09 -10.04 -1.75
C PHE A 55 -3.94 -11.21 -2.21
N SER A 56 -5.24 -11.17 -1.90
CA SER A 56 -6.21 -12.17 -2.33
C SER A 56 -7.42 -11.45 -2.94
N THR A 57 -8.02 -12.08 -3.94
CA THR A 57 -9.28 -11.64 -4.57
C THR A 57 -10.47 -12.28 -3.90
#